data_AF-A0A353TZD2-F1
#
_entry.id   AF-A0A353TZD2-F1
#
_cell.length_a   1.000
_cell.length_b   1.000
_cell.length_c   1.000
_cell.angle_alpha   90.00
_cell.angle_beta   90.00
_cell.angle_gamma   90.00
#
_symmetry.space_group_name_H-M   'P 1'
#
loop_
_entity.id
_entity.type
_entity.pdbx_description
1 polymer ?
#
loop_
_entity_poly.entity_id
_entity_poly.type
_entity_poly.pdbx_seq_one_letter_code
_entity_poly.pdbx_strand_id
1 'polypeptide(L)' 'VASALKMAPYHVDDLQVAARNYTGLKVAEIISLLREYDVKSKGFGSANTSDGELLKEMIFKILH' A
#
# COMPACT_ATOMS: atom_id res chain seq x y z
N VAL A 1 8.13 -19.18 9.96
CA VAL A 1 7.76 -17.96 9.20
C VAL A 1 7.68 -16.72 10.09
N ALA A 2 6.83 -16.71 11.13
CA ALA A 2 6.69 -15.57 12.07
C ALA A 2 8.01 -15.03 12.65
N SER A 3 8.86 -15.95 13.15
CA SER A 3 10.15 -15.60 13.75
C SER A 3 11.16 -15.02 12.75
N ALA A 4 11.05 -15.37 11.47
CA ALA A 4 11.92 -14.82 10.42
C ALA A 4 11.46 -13.40 10.01
N LEU A 5 10.15 -13.13 10.10
CA LEU A 5 9.54 -11.85 9.80
C LEU A 5 9.45 -10.92 11.02
N LYS A 6 9.94 -11.35 12.20
CA LYS A 6 9.81 -10.62 13.49
C LYS A 6 8.38 -10.14 13.78
N MET A 7 7.38 -10.92 13.36
CA MET A 7 5.97 -10.61 13.57
C MET A 7 5.37 -11.48 14.65
N ALA A 8 4.38 -10.93 15.36
CA ALA A 8 3.61 -11.70 16.32
C ALA A 8 2.82 -12.82 15.60
N PRO A 9 2.71 -14.03 16.18
CA PRO A 9 2.19 -15.21 15.48
C PRO A 9 0.79 -15.04 14.89
N TYR A 10 -0.05 -14.21 15.49
CA TYR A 10 -1.43 -13.98 15.05
C TYR A 10 -1.54 -13.28 13.69
N HIS A 11 -0.53 -12.51 13.27
CA HIS A 11 -0.54 -11.82 11.99
C HIS A 11 -0.15 -12.71 10.79
N VAL A 12 0.36 -13.92 11.04
CA VAL A 12 0.85 -14.78 9.96
C VAL A 12 -0.30 -15.33 9.13
N ASP A 13 -1.44 -15.60 9.75
CA ASP A 13 -2.62 -16.12 9.07
C ASP A 13 -3.20 -15.07 8.11
N ASP A 14 -3.30 -13.81 8.57
CA ASP A 14 -3.73 -12.69 7.74
C ASP A 14 -2.80 -12.48 6.53
N LEU A 15 -1.49 -12.60 6.73
CA LEU A 15 -0.52 -12.50 5.65
C LEU A 15 -0.61 -13.67 4.66
N GLN A 16 -0.92 -14.89 5.11
CA GLN A 16 -1.14 -16.01 4.21
C GLN A 16 -2.40 -15.81 3.36
N VAL A 17 -3.47 -15.29 3.94
CA VAL A 17 -4.68 -14.94 3.19
C VAL A 17 -4.39 -13.82 2.19
N ALA A 18 -3.68 -12.77 2.61
CA ALA A 18 -3.29 -11.67 1.73
C ALA A 18 -2.39 -12.14 0.56
N ALA A 19 -1.43 -13.02 0.83
CA ALA A 19 -0.52 -13.57 -0.19
C ALA A 19 -1.24 -14.37 -1.29
N ARG A 20 -2.45 -14.89 -1.02
CA ARG A 20 -3.29 -15.55 -2.04
C ARG A 20 -4.01 -14.54 -2.95
N ASN A 21 -4.26 -13.33 -2.45
CA ASN A 21 -5.02 -12.30 -3.15
C ASN A 21 -4.13 -11.28 -3.87
N TYR A 22 -2.89 -11.08 -3.39
CA TYR A 22 -1.93 -10.12 -3.94
C TYR A 22 -0.66 -10.83 -4.41
N THR A 23 -0.44 -10.86 -5.72
CA THR A 23 0.79 -11.40 -6.30
C THR A 23 1.99 -10.49 -5.99
N GLY A 24 3.21 -11.03 -6.03
CA GLY A 24 4.42 -10.24 -5.79
C GLY A 24 4.56 -9.03 -6.72
N LEU A 25 4.10 -9.14 -7.97
CA LEU A 25 4.07 -8.02 -8.91
C LEU A 25 3.10 -6.93 -8.46
N LYS A 26 1.85 -7.28 -8.12
CA LYS A 26 0.85 -6.31 -7.64
C LYS A 26 1.31 -5.63 -6.35
N VAL A 27 1.98 -6.36 -5.45
CA VAL A 27 2.55 -5.76 -4.23
C VAL A 27 3.64 -4.72 -4.58
N ALA A 28 4.53 -5.02 -5.52
CA ALA A 28 5.57 -4.07 -5.95
C ALA A 28 4.97 -2.80 -6.60
N GLU A 29 3.90 -2.95 -7.38
CA GLU A 29 3.14 -1.82 -7.94
C GLU A 29 2.51 -0.97 -6.83
N ILE A 30 1.85 -1.60 -5.85
CA ILE A 30 1.24 -0.90 -4.71
C ILE A 30 2.29 -0.13 -3.91
N ILE A 31 3.47 -0.71 -3.65
CA ILE A 31 4.57 -0.02 -2.95
C ILE A 31 5.06 1.20 -3.75
N SER A 32 5.14 1.07 -5.07
CA SER A 32 5.53 2.18 -5.95
C SER A 32 4.50 3.31 -5.91
N LEU A 33 3.22 2.96 -5.95
CA LEU A 33 2.10 3.89 -5.82
C LEU A 33 2.14 4.63 -4.48
N LEU A 34 2.31 3.91 -3.36
CA LEU A 34 2.42 4.50 -2.02
C LEU A 34 3.52 5.57 -1.96
N ARG A 35 4.66 5.33 -2.61
CA ARG A 35 5.78 6.28 -2.66
C ARG A 35 5.44 7.53 -3.47
N GLU A 36 4.71 7.38 -4.58
CA GLU A 36 4.25 8.52 -5.37
C GLU A 36 3.29 9.41 -4.57
N TYR A 37 2.34 8.80 -3.86
CA TYR A 37 1.34 9.53 -3.07
C TYR A 37 1.93 10.15 -1.80
N ASP A 38 2.95 9.55 -1.19
CA ASP A 38 3.71 10.17 -0.10
C ASP A 38 4.40 11.47 -0.53
N VAL A 39 4.90 11.54 -1.77
CA VAL A 39 5.48 12.79 -2.32
C VAL A 39 4.38 13.82 -2.60
N LYS A 40 3.25 13.39 -3.14
CA LYS A 40 2.10 14.27 -3.44
C LYS A 40 1.47 14.86 -2.17
N SER A 41 1.30 14.07 -1.11
CA SER A 41 0.77 14.54 0.17
C SER A 41 1.70 15.53 0.87
N LYS A 42 3.01 15.48 0.58
CA LYS A 42 3.99 16.49 1.01
C LYS A 42 3.96 17.78 0.19
N GLY A 43 3.00 17.92 -0.74
CA GLY A 43 2.78 19.11 -1.55
C GLY A 43 3.65 19.19 -2.81
N PHE A 44 4.45 18.17 -3.12
CA PHE A 44 5.27 18.14 -4.33
C PHE A 44 4.42 17.74 -5.55
N GLY A 45 4.23 18.67 -6.49
CA GLY A 45 3.47 18.41 -7.73
C GLY A 45 1.95 18.34 -7.55
N SER A 46 1.41 18.71 -6.38
CA SER A 46 -0.02 18.70 -6.08
C SER A 46 -0.39 19.90 -5.20
N ALA A 47 -0.26 21.11 -5.73
CA ALA A 47 -0.43 22.35 -4.96
C ALA A 47 -1.86 22.58 -4.44
N ASN A 48 -2.88 21.93 -5.03
CA ASN A 48 -4.30 22.19 -4.74
C ASN A 48 -5.14 20.92 -4.48
N THR A 49 -4.54 19.74 -4.36
CA THR A 49 -5.29 18.50 -4.09
C THR A 49 -5.32 18.24 -2.58
N SER A 50 -6.51 18.05 -2.02
CA SER A 50 -6.62 17.70 -0.59
C SER A 50 -6.11 16.28 -0.32
N ASP A 51 -5.58 16.04 0.88
CA ASP A 51 -5.12 14.71 1.31
C ASP A 51 -6.21 13.64 1.19
N GLY A 52 -7.48 14.02 1.42
CA GLY A 52 -8.62 13.11 1.29
C GLY A 52 -8.86 12.65 -0.15
N GLU A 53 -8.72 13.55 -1.12
CA GLU A 53 -8.85 13.22 -2.55
C GLU A 53 -7.66 12.37 -3.03
N LEU A 54 -6.44 12.69 -2.57
CA LEU A 54 -5.25 11.88 -2.84
C LEU A 54 -5.42 10.44 -2.31
N LEU A 55 -5.91 10.29 -1.08
CA LEU A 55 -6.18 8.98 -0.49
C LEU A 55 -7.21 8.20 -1.29
N LYS A 56 -8.30 8.86 -1.71
CA LYS A 56 -9.38 8.23 -2.48
C LYS A 56 -8.88 7.74 -3.85
N GLU A 57 -8.10 8.57 -4.55
CA GLU A 57 -7.49 8.19 -5.83
C GLU A 57 -6.50 7.02 -5.66
N MET A 58 -5.66 7.06 -4.62
CA MET A 58 -4.71 5.99 -4.32
C MET A 58 -5.41 4.65 -4.08
N ILE A 59 -6.45 4.64 -3.25
CA ILE A 59 -7.24 3.43 -2.97
C ILE A 59 -7.86 2.90 -4.25
N PHE A 60 -8.43 3.78 -5.08
CA PHE A 60 -9.02 3.38 -6.36
C PHE A 60 -8.00 2.67 -7.27
N LYS A 61 -6.78 3.21 -7.39
CA LYS A 61 -5.67 2.63 -8.17
C LYS A 61 -5.09 1.33 -7.59
N ILE A 62 -5.26 1.08 -6.30
CA ILE A 62 -4.87 -0.19 -5.69
C ILE A 62 -5.88 -1.29 -6.04
N LEU A 63 -7.18 -0.95 -6.01
CA LEU A 63 -8.28 -1.89 -6.18
C LEU A 63 -8.62 -2.20 -7.65
N HIS A 64 -8.39 -1.25 -8.56
CA HIS A 64 -8.64 -1.39 -10.01
C HIS A 64 -7.31 -1.41 -10.78
#